data_AF-A0A396HJ38-F1
#
_entry.id   AF-A0A396HJ38-F1
#
_cell.length_a   1.000
_cell.length_b   1.000
_cell.length_c   1.000
_cell.angle_alpha   90.00
_cell.angle_beta   90.00
_cell.angle_gamma   90.00
#
_symmetry.space_group_name_H-M   'P 1'
#
loop_
_entity.id
_entity.type
_entity.pdbx_description
1 polymer ?
#
loop_
_entity_poly.entity_id
_entity_poly.type
_entity_poly.pdbx_seq_one_letter_code
_entity_poly.pdbx_strand_id
1 'polypeptide(L)'
;MENTFFFFLMLSLSISAVTVAAAPPPPSSREGCTDQLLLFSPCLSYVSSPPNNLTETASTKCCDAFSSTFLPNSLCFCYLLRDNHILGFPLNSTRIQSLSSLCVSPPPTTSSLNVLCAESRTLPPLGSADILGVPVTPSGTGA
;
A
#
# COMPACT_ATOMS: atom_id res chain seq x y z
N MET A 1 -26.75 -20.85 62.33
CA MET A 1 -26.72 -19.56 61.61
C MET A 1 -25.30 -19.05 61.31
N GLU A 2 -24.24 -19.82 61.61
CA GLU A 2 -22.84 -19.40 61.37
C GLU A 2 -22.27 -19.83 59.99
N ASN A 3 -22.75 -20.93 59.42
CA ASN A 3 -22.19 -21.49 58.17
C ASN A 3 -22.57 -20.72 56.90
N THR A 4 -23.70 -20.03 56.90
CA THR A 4 -24.16 -19.22 55.77
C THR A 4 -23.38 -17.91 55.66
N PHE A 5 -22.95 -17.33 56.79
CA PHE A 5 -22.19 -16.07 56.79
C PHE A 5 -20.79 -16.23 56.19
N PHE A 6 -20.12 -17.36 56.46
CA PHE A 6 -18.82 -17.69 55.87
C PHE A 6 -18.86 -17.86 54.35
N PHE A 7 -19.96 -18.41 53.81
CA PHE A 7 -20.12 -18.61 52.38
C PHE A 7 -20.26 -17.29 51.61
N PHE A 8 -20.94 -16.30 52.18
CA PHE A 8 -21.08 -14.98 51.57
C PHE A 8 -19.78 -14.16 51.61
N LEU A 9 -18.94 -14.38 52.62
CA LEU A 9 -17.64 -13.69 52.77
C LEU A 9 -16.58 -14.17 51.77
N MET A 10 -16.65 -15.44 51.35
CA MET A 10 -15.75 -16.01 50.34
C MET A 10 -16.12 -15.66 48.90
N LEU A 11 -17.39 -15.27 48.64
CA LEU A 11 -17.86 -14.93 47.29
C LEU A 11 -17.49 -13.49 46.86
N SER A 12 -17.08 -12.63 47.80
CA SER A 12 -16.83 -11.20 47.52
C SER A 12 -15.38 -10.85 47.17
N LEU A 13 -14.42 -11.77 47.29
CA LEU A 13 -12.99 -11.42 47.29
C LEU A 13 -12.21 -11.72 45.99
N SER A 14 -12.83 -11.79 44.82
CA SER A 14 -12.06 -12.04 43.58
C SER A 14 -12.64 -11.35 42.33
N ILE A 15 -12.68 -10.02 42.33
CA ILE A 15 -12.78 -9.26 41.09
C ILE A 15 -11.63 -8.26 41.05
N SER A 16 -10.43 -8.75 40.74
CA SER A 16 -9.35 -7.89 40.27
C SER A 16 -9.69 -7.47 38.84
N ALA A 17 -10.17 -6.24 38.68
CA ALA A 17 -10.31 -5.64 37.36
C ALA A 17 -8.91 -5.49 36.74
N VAL A 18 -8.55 -6.41 35.84
CA VAL A 18 -7.39 -6.24 34.96
C VAL A 18 -7.80 -5.21 33.92
N THR A 19 -7.49 -3.94 34.19
CA THR A 19 -7.49 -2.92 33.14
C THR A 19 -6.34 -3.23 32.20
N VAL A 20 -6.63 -3.98 31.13
CA VAL A 20 -5.73 -4.03 29.97
C VAL A 20 -5.75 -2.63 29.38
N ALA A 21 -4.69 -1.86 29.66
CA ALA A 21 -4.39 -0.69 28.87
C ALA A 21 -4.18 -1.19 27.44
N ALA A 22 -5.16 -0.97 26.56
CA ALA A 22 -5.00 -1.21 25.14
C ALA A 22 -3.82 -0.35 24.69
N ALA A 23 -2.71 -0.99 24.34
CA ALA A 23 -1.63 -0.31 23.65
C ALA A 23 -2.24 0.39 22.41
N PRO A 24 -1.80 1.62 22.07
CA PRO A 24 -2.20 2.22 20.81
C PRO A 24 -1.94 1.19 19.69
N PRO A 25 -2.86 1.06 18.71
CA PRO A 25 -2.62 0.16 17.59
C PRO A 25 -1.22 0.48 17.03
N PRO A 26 -0.42 -0.55 16.69
CA PRO A 26 0.86 -0.31 16.07
C PRO A 26 0.65 0.65 14.88
N PRO A 27 1.58 1.58 14.63
CA PRO A 27 1.47 2.46 13.47
C PRO A 27 1.17 1.58 12.25
N SER A 28 0.12 1.92 11.50
CA SER A 28 -0.32 1.12 10.35
C SER A 28 0.92 0.69 9.58
N SER A 29 1.15 -0.62 9.50
CA SER A 29 2.27 -1.15 8.73
C SER A 29 2.23 -0.45 7.38
N ARG A 30 3.38 0.14 7.00
CA ARG A 30 3.54 0.88 5.75
C ARG A 30 2.94 0.00 4.65
N GLU A 31 1.74 0.36 4.18
CA GLU A 31 0.98 -0.46 3.25
C GLU A 31 1.90 -0.75 2.06
N GLY A 32 2.08 -2.04 1.76
CA GLY A 32 2.96 -2.45 0.67
C GLY A 32 2.43 -1.91 -0.66
N CYS A 33 3.32 -1.74 -1.64
CA CYS A 33 2.89 -1.27 -2.95
C CYS A 33 1.94 -2.23 -3.67
N THR A 34 1.84 -3.50 -3.27
CA THR A 34 0.90 -4.48 -3.83
C THR A 34 -0.54 -3.97 -3.82
N ASP A 35 -1.04 -3.45 -2.69
CA ASP A 35 -2.44 -3.02 -2.60
C ASP A 35 -2.72 -1.84 -3.55
N GLN A 36 -1.74 -0.94 -3.67
CA GLN A 36 -1.81 0.22 -4.56
C GLN A 36 -1.78 -0.20 -6.04
N LEU A 37 -0.97 -1.21 -6.38
CA LEU A 37 -0.94 -1.78 -7.72
C LEU A 37 -2.19 -2.60 -8.04
N LEU A 38 -2.86 -3.19 -7.06
CA LEU A 38 -4.14 -3.86 -7.25
C LEU A 38 -5.27 -2.87 -7.54
N LEU A 39 -5.30 -1.75 -6.81
CA LEU A 39 -6.26 -0.66 -7.05
C LEU A 39 -6.09 -0.02 -8.44
N PHE A 40 -4.92 -0.15 -9.05
CA PHE A 40 -4.64 0.28 -10.41
C PHE A 40 -5.28 -0.59 -11.51
N SER A 41 -5.84 -1.75 -11.17
CA SER A 41 -6.44 -2.69 -12.13
C SER A 41 -7.43 -2.08 -13.15
N PRO A 42 -8.24 -1.04 -12.84
CA PRO A 42 -9.13 -0.42 -13.83
C PRO A 42 -8.41 0.27 -14.99
N CYS A 43 -7.11 0.55 -14.85
CA CYS A 43 -6.28 1.20 -15.87
C CYS A 43 -5.62 0.22 -16.85
N LEU A 44 -5.65 -1.09 -16.58
CA LEU A 44 -4.85 -2.07 -17.32
C LEU A 44 -5.19 -2.10 -18.81
N SER A 45 -6.47 -2.02 -19.18
CA SER A 45 -6.88 -1.99 -20.59
C SER A 45 -6.29 -0.81 -21.37
N TYR A 46 -6.00 0.31 -20.69
CA TYR A 46 -5.37 1.47 -21.29
C TYR A 46 -3.84 1.32 -21.32
N VAL A 47 -3.22 0.96 -20.18
CA VAL A 47 -1.76 1.00 -20.05
C VAL A 47 -1.02 -0.25 -20.53
N SER A 48 -1.74 -1.31 -20.87
CA SER A 48 -1.11 -2.52 -21.42
C SER A 48 -0.52 -2.29 -22.81
N SER A 49 0.39 -3.17 -23.20
CA SER A 49 0.78 -3.36 -24.60
C SER A 49 -0.11 -4.45 -25.25
N PRO A 50 -0.06 -4.62 -26.60
CA PRO A 50 -0.74 -5.73 -27.25
C PRO A 50 -0.40 -7.09 -26.63
N PRO A 51 -1.39 -8.00 -26.49
CA PRO A 51 -2.77 -7.90 -26.97
C PRO A 51 -3.77 -7.27 -25.97
N ASN A 52 -3.31 -6.82 -24.80
CA ASN A 52 -4.19 -6.43 -23.69
C ASN A 52 -4.56 -4.92 -23.69
N ASN A 53 -4.07 -4.14 -24.66
CA ASN A 53 -4.37 -2.71 -24.82
C ASN A 53 -5.78 -2.46 -25.40
N LEU A 54 -6.81 -2.98 -24.73
CA LEU A 54 -8.19 -3.01 -25.22
C LEU A 54 -8.82 -1.62 -25.36
N THR A 55 -8.26 -0.59 -24.73
CA THR A 55 -8.80 0.79 -24.82
C THR A 55 -7.72 1.79 -25.23
N GLU A 56 -8.10 2.73 -26.11
CA GLU A 56 -7.22 3.82 -26.54
C GLU A 56 -7.19 4.99 -25.55
N THR A 57 -8.21 5.11 -24.71
CA THR A 57 -8.36 6.17 -23.71
C THR A 57 -8.40 5.60 -22.29
N ALA A 58 -7.97 6.40 -21.32
CA ALA A 58 -8.16 6.11 -19.92
C ALA A 58 -9.64 6.30 -19.57
N SER A 59 -10.27 5.28 -18.99
CA SER A 59 -11.66 5.37 -18.55
C SER A 59 -11.81 6.26 -17.32
N THR A 60 -13.01 6.77 -17.05
CA THR A 60 -13.30 7.51 -15.81
C THR A 60 -12.92 6.71 -14.57
N LYS A 61 -13.27 5.41 -14.53
CA LYS A 61 -12.91 4.51 -13.42
C LYS A 61 -11.39 4.38 -13.24
N CYS A 62 -10.62 4.36 -14.33
CA CYS A 62 -9.17 4.38 -14.26
C CYS A 62 -8.67 5.70 -13.64
N CYS A 63 -9.18 6.83 -14.10
CA CYS A 63 -8.75 8.12 -13.56
C CYS A 63 -9.16 8.32 -12.09
N ASP A 64 -10.34 7.84 -11.67
CA ASP A 64 -10.77 7.86 -10.27
C ASP A 64 -9.84 7.01 -9.40
N ALA A 65 -9.51 5.79 -9.85
CA ALA A 65 -8.59 4.90 -9.14
C ALA A 65 -7.15 5.45 -9.07
N PHE A 66 -6.66 6.01 -10.18
CA PHE A 66 -5.32 6.59 -10.26
C PHE A 66 -5.21 7.85 -9.39
N SER A 67 -6.13 8.80 -9.53
CA SER A 67 -6.06 10.07 -8.79
C SER A 67 -6.18 9.90 -7.27
N SER A 68 -7.02 8.96 -6.82
CA SER A 68 -7.20 8.67 -5.38
C SER A 68 -5.97 8.03 -4.73
N THR A 69 -5.13 7.32 -5.49
CA THR A 69 -3.94 6.62 -4.98
C THR A 69 -2.63 7.33 -5.31
N PHE A 70 -2.61 8.23 -6.30
CA PHE A 70 -1.39 8.86 -6.81
C PHE A 70 -0.66 9.73 -5.78
N LEU A 71 -1.36 10.59 -5.04
CA LEU A 71 -0.71 11.48 -4.07
C LEU A 71 -0.01 10.74 -2.92
N PRO A 72 -0.67 9.80 -2.19
CA PRO A 72 -0.01 9.07 -1.11
C PRO A 72 1.02 8.06 -1.61
N ASN A 73 0.82 7.48 -2.80
CA ASN A 73 1.53 6.27 -3.23
C ASN A 73 2.19 6.36 -4.61
N SER A 74 2.49 7.58 -5.09
CA SER A 74 3.09 7.83 -6.42
C SER A 74 4.32 6.96 -6.72
N LEU A 75 5.16 6.70 -5.71
CA LEU A 75 6.35 5.87 -5.85
C LEU A 75 6.04 4.39 -6.12
N CYS A 76 4.88 3.88 -5.73
CA CYS A 76 4.51 2.49 -6.00
C CYS A 76 4.30 2.24 -7.50
N PHE A 77 3.82 3.23 -8.24
CA PHE A 77 3.69 3.11 -9.70
C PHE A 77 5.03 3.03 -10.43
N CYS A 78 6.14 3.38 -9.78
CA CYS A 78 7.47 3.22 -10.36
C CYS A 78 7.84 1.76 -10.59
N TYR A 79 7.22 0.81 -9.88
CA TYR A 79 7.37 -0.61 -10.19
C TYR A 79 6.95 -0.93 -11.62
N LEU A 80 5.84 -0.34 -12.10
CA LEU A 80 5.33 -0.55 -13.45
C LEU A 80 6.24 0.05 -14.54
N LEU A 81 7.01 1.09 -14.20
CA LEU A 81 7.98 1.69 -15.13
C LEU A 81 9.33 0.96 -15.15
N ARG A 82 9.78 0.45 -14.00
CA ARG A 82 11.05 -0.27 -13.87
C ARG A 82 10.97 -1.69 -14.39
N ASP A 83 9.85 -2.34 -14.12
CA ASP A 83 9.54 -3.69 -14.60
C ASP A 83 8.15 -3.66 -15.26
N ASN A 84 8.16 -3.48 -16.57
CA ASN A 84 6.94 -3.45 -17.37
C ASN A 84 6.32 -4.84 -17.57
N HIS A 85 6.87 -5.91 -16.98
CA HIS A 85 6.31 -7.26 -16.99
C HIS A 85 5.90 -7.75 -15.60
N ILE A 86 5.95 -6.89 -14.57
CA ILE A 86 5.65 -7.25 -13.18
C ILE A 86 4.26 -7.88 -12.97
N LEU A 87 3.31 -7.59 -13.86
CA LEU A 87 1.94 -8.13 -13.83
C LEU A 87 1.77 -9.41 -14.67
N GLY A 88 2.85 -9.98 -15.21
CA GLY A 88 2.83 -11.17 -16.07
C GLY A 88 2.50 -10.91 -17.54
N PHE A 89 2.37 -9.65 -17.94
CA PHE A 89 2.16 -9.22 -19.33
C PHE A 89 2.81 -7.85 -19.58
N PRO A 90 3.17 -7.51 -20.83
CA PRO A 90 3.86 -6.27 -21.14
C PRO A 90 2.97 -5.04 -20.94
N LEU A 91 3.49 -4.05 -20.23
CA LEU A 91 2.92 -2.72 -20.06
C LEU A 91 3.57 -1.70 -20.99
N ASN A 92 2.83 -0.64 -21.31
CA ASN A 92 3.29 0.48 -22.11
C ASN A 92 3.67 1.65 -21.17
N SER A 93 4.96 1.84 -20.95
CA SER A 93 5.50 2.86 -20.05
C SER A 93 5.08 4.29 -20.43
N THR A 94 4.90 4.58 -21.71
CA THR A 94 4.44 5.90 -22.17
C THR A 94 3.01 6.16 -21.74
N ARG A 95 2.13 5.15 -21.84
CA ARG A 95 0.73 5.25 -21.36
C ARG A 95 0.63 5.29 -19.84
N ILE A 96 1.52 4.62 -19.11
CA ILE A 96 1.58 4.75 -17.65
C ILE A 96 1.93 6.21 -17.26
N GLN A 97 2.95 6.79 -17.91
CA GLN A 97 3.38 8.16 -17.62
C GLN A 97 2.31 9.21 -17.96
N SER A 98 1.55 9.01 -19.05
CA SER A 98 0.50 9.94 -19.47
C SER A 98 -0.65 10.05 -18.46
N LEU A 99 -0.90 9.02 -17.64
CA LEU A 99 -1.99 9.06 -16.63
C LEU A 99 -1.87 10.24 -15.67
N SER A 100 -0.65 10.64 -15.28
CA SER A 100 -0.44 11.82 -14.43
C SER A 100 -0.96 13.11 -15.05
N SER A 101 -0.88 13.24 -16.38
CA SER A 101 -1.43 14.39 -17.11
C SER A 101 -2.92 14.25 -17.45
N LEU A 102 -3.41 13.02 -17.61
CA LEU A 102 -4.79 12.75 -18.04
C LEU A 102 -5.79 12.73 -16.88
N CYS A 103 -5.35 12.25 -15.71
CA CYS A 103 -6.26 11.88 -14.62
C CYS A 103 -6.11 12.76 -13.36
N VAL A 104 -5.07 13.59 -13.25
CA VAL A 104 -4.84 14.44 -12.07
C VAL A 104 -5.18 15.88 -12.42
N SER A 105 -6.05 16.51 -11.61
CA SER A 105 -6.47 17.90 -11.78
C SER A 105 -6.45 18.64 -10.44
N PRO A 106 -5.75 19.79 -10.31
CA PRO A 106 -4.87 20.37 -11.33
C PRO A 106 -3.65 19.46 -11.62
N PRO A 107 -3.05 19.52 -12.82
CA PRO A 107 -1.87 18.73 -13.15
C PRO A 107 -0.75 19.01 -12.14
N PRO A 108 0.00 17.99 -11.68
CA PRO A 108 1.07 18.18 -10.72
C PRO A 108 2.17 19.06 -11.33
N THR A 109 2.44 20.21 -10.71
CA THR A 109 3.39 21.23 -11.21
C THR A 109 4.85 20.79 -11.15
N THR A 110 5.17 19.79 -10.31
CA THR A 110 6.56 19.37 -10.02
C THR A 110 6.82 17.87 -10.18
N SER A 111 5.82 17.07 -10.54
CA SER A 111 5.92 15.62 -10.29
C SER A 111 5.12 14.80 -11.30
N SER A 112 5.57 14.82 -12.56
CA SER A 112 5.19 13.75 -13.47
C SER A 112 5.75 12.42 -12.94
N LEU A 113 5.03 11.32 -13.19
CA LEU A 113 5.41 9.98 -12.70
C LEU A 113 6.84 9.62 -13.14
N ASN A 114 7.25 10.05 -14.34
CA ASN A 114 8.61 9.84 -14.85
C ASN A 114 9.70 10.49 -13.98
N VAL A 115 9.52 11.77 -13.60
CA VAL A 115 10.49 12.51 -12.79
C VAL A 115 10.61 11.88 -11.40
N LEU A 116 9.48 11.59 -10.76
CA LEU A 116 9.46 10.94 -9.45
C LEU A 116 10.20 9.59 -9.44
N CYS A 117 10.00 8.79 -10.49
CA CYS A 117 10.61 7.48 -10.58
C CYS A 117 12.11 7.51 -10.93
N ALA A 118 12.55 8.56 -11.65
CA ALA A 118 13.96 8.79 -11.97
C ALA A 118 14.75 9.30 -10.77
N GLU A 119 14.14 10.17 -9.94
CA GLU A 119 14.77 10.71 -8.73
C GLU A 119 14.85 9.68 -7.59
N SER A 120 13.85 8.80 -7.51
CA SER A 120 13.83 7.78 -6.47
C SER A 120 14.85 6.68 -6.75
N ARG A 121 15.73 6.38 -5.80
CA ARG A 121 16.63 5.21 -5.88
C ARG A 121 16.00 3.96 -5.27
N THR A 122 15.24 4.13 -4.19
CA THR A 122 14.61 3.06 -3.43
C THR A 122 13.09 3.20 -3.44
N LEU A 123 12.40 2.12 -3.81
CA LEU A 123 10.93 2.09 -3.77
C LEU A 123 10.44 1.59 -2.39
N PRO A 124 9.23 1.97 -1.98
CA PRO A 124 8.59 1.33 -0.84
C PRO A 124 8.51 -0.19 -1.06
N PRO A 125 8.47 -1.01 0.01
CA PRO A 125 8.35 -2.46 -0.12
C PRO A 125 7.20 -2.86 -1.03
N LEU A 126 7.45 -3.82 -1.93
CA LEU A 126 6.40 -4.32 -2.82
C LEU A 126 5.32 -5.05 -2.01
N GLY A 127 5.73 -6.01 -1.17
CA GLY A 127 4.82 -6.72 -0.25
C GLY A 127 4.61 -5.96 1.06
N SER A 128 3.53 -6.32 1.77
CA SER A 128 3.31 -5.89 3.14
C SER A 128 4.49 -6.36 4.00
N ALA A 129 5.13 -5.44 4.72
CA ALA A 129 6.23 -5.73 5.63
C ALA A 129 5.78 -6.46 6.91
N ASP A 130 4.85 -7.41 6.77
CA ASP A 130 4.18 -8.12 7.84
C ASP A 130 4.20 -9.63 7.57
N ILE A 131 5.37 -10.16 7.20
CA ILE A 131 5.66 -11.58 7.39
C ILE A 131 7.03 -11.65 8.04
N LEU A 132 7.03 -11.86 9.35
CA LEU A 132 8.15 -11.89 10.29
C LEU A 132 8.57 -10.49 10.77
N GLY A 133 8.25 -10.21 12.05
CA GLY A 133 8.88 -9.15 12.84
C GLY A 133 10.37 -9.41 13.06
N VAL A 134 11.14 -9.45 11.97
CA VAL A 134 12.59 -9.52 11.96
C VAL A 134 13.08 -8.15 11.50
N PRO A 135 13.86 -7.43 12.33
CA PRO A 135 14.53 -6.23 11.87
C PRO A 135 15.47 -6.60 10.72
N VAL A 136 15.19 -6.11 9.51
CA VAL A 136 16.17 -6.11 8.42
C VAL A 136 17.27 -5.13 8.82
N THR A 137 18.32 -5.64 9.47
CA THR A 137 19.59 -4.93 9.58
C THR A 137 20.32 -5.07 8.24
N PRO A 138 20.77 -3.98 7.61
CA PRO A 138 21.64 -4.08 6.44
C PRO A 138 23.01 -4.56 6.92
N SER A 139 23.26 -5.87 6.83
CA SER A 139 24.61 -6.40 6.97
C SER A 139 25.30 -6.30 5.62
N GLY A 140 26.14 -5.28 5.48
CA GLY A 140 26.90 -5.01 4.28
C GLY A 140 28.20 -4.30 4.62
N THR A 141 29.21 -5.04 5.04
CA THR A 141 30.61 -4.63 4.85
C THR A 141 31.45 -5.88 4.63
N GLY A 142 31.73 -6.15 3.37
CA GLY A 142 32.75 -7.09 2.92
C GLY A 142 33.63 -6.37 1.90
N ALA A 143 34.78 -5.88 2.35
CA ALA A 143 36.06 -5.72 1.67
C ALA A 143 37.02 -5.00 2.64
#